data_AF-A0A8T2MVW5-F1
#
_entry.id   AF-A0A8T2MVW5-F1
#
_cell.length_a   1.000
_cell.length_b   1.000
_cell.length_c   1.000
_cell.angle_alpha   90.00
_cell.angle_beta   90.00
_cell.angle_gamma   90.00
#
_symmetry.space_group_name_H-M   'P 1'
#
loop_
_entity.id
_entity.type
_entity.pdbx_description
1 polymer ?
#
loop_
_entity_poly.entity_id
_entity_poly.type
_entity_poly.pdbx_seq_one_letter_code
_entity_poly.pdbx_strand_id
1 'polypeptide(L)'
;MQRSPDTPTGECRGHQTHLQVSAEITGHTYRFPCGRWLGKGVDDGSLERVLVGELTTPSAENEDRPCRTPPMQQSPGMMRRFVTISPNSKPKLNTGQIQEGVGEAINGIVKHFHKPEKERGSLAVLLCGEFGLVWALEQVFLHGFKSPRLFKNVFIWDFLEKAQAYFESPEPREKSQDENWQTRVRDFCRFMRAINSSPRSIGKDGKFQMLVCLGARDHQLHHWIALLADCPITAQMYEEFALIKEHTLVNSLIRVLQTLQEFNITLEASLVKGIGI
;
A
#
# COMPACT_ATOMS: atom_id res chain seq x y z
N MET A 1 -0.84 30.43 -16.88
CA MET A 1 -1.06 29.03 -16.42
C MET A 1 -0.22 28.12 -17.30
N GLN A 2 1.06 27.94 -16.95
CA GLN A 2 1.98 27.04 -17.63
C GLN A 2 1.62 25.59 -17.22
N ARG A 3 1.31 24.74 -18.20
CA ARG A 3 1.35 23.28 -18.05
C ARG A 3 2.66 22.81 -18.69
N SER A 4 3.44 22.06 -17.92
CA SER A 4 4.63 21.36 -18.41
C SER A 4 4.27 20.37 -19.51
N PRO A 5 5.11 20.25 -20.56
CA PRO A 5 5.03 19.15 -21.52
C PRO A 5 5.71 17.92 -20.91
N ASP A 6 5.23 16.73 -21.27
CA ASP A 6 5.93 15.43 -21.27
C ASP A 6 4.95 14.33 -20.89
N THR A 7 4.13 13.95 -21.88
CA THR A 7 3.47 12.66 -21.92
C THR A 7 3.64 12.17 -23.36
N PRO A 8 4.49 11.15 -23.63
CA PRO A 8 4.63 10.65 -24.99
C PRO A 8 3.36 9.88 -25.35
N THR A 9 2.51 10.50 -26.16
CA THR A 9 1.33 9.88 -26.77
C THR A 9 1.77 9.10 -28.01
N GLY A 10 1.81 7.77 -27.93
CA GLY A 10 1.99 6.89 -29.09
C GLY A 10 0.64 6.39 -29.61
N GLU A 11 0.24 6.77 -30.82
CA GLU A 11 -0.85 6.12 -31.55
C GLU A 11 -0.32 4.92 -32.34
N CYS A 12 -0.82 3.71 -32.07
CA CYS A 12 -0.56 2.54 -32.91
C CYS A 12 -1.58 2.47 -34.06
N ARG A 13 -1.18 2.84 -35.28
CA ARG A 13 -1.92 2.54 -36.51
C ARG A 13 -1.19 1.46 -37.32
N GLY A 14 -1.62 0.21 -37.21
CA GLY A 14 -1.36 -0.87 -38.18
C GLY A 14 0.09 -1.39 -38.31
N HIS A 15 0.24 -2.71 -38.34
CA HIS A 15 1.45 -3.47 -38.74
C HIS A 15 2.80 -3.20 -38.02
N GLN A 16 2.82 -2.57 -36.86
CA GLN A 16 4.02 -2.55 -36.01
C GLN A 16 3.80 -3.40 -34.76
N THR A 17 4.56 -4.49 -34.65
CA THR A 17 4.60 -5.41 -33.50
C THR A 17 5.37 -4.83 -32.31
N HIS A 18 5.90 -3.62 -32.44
CA HIS A 18 6.76 -2.99 -31.45
C HIS A 18 6.52 -1.47 -31.36
N LEU A 19 6.56 -0.93 -30.14
CA LEU A 19 6.60 0.50 -29.83
C LEU A 19 8.06 0.93 -29.65
N GLN A 20 8.43 2.11 -30.16
CA GLN A 20 9.78 2.65 -29.99
C GLN A 20 9.72 3.98 -29.23
N VAL A 21 10.54 4.12 -28.19
CA VAL A 21 10.62 5.33 -27.35
C VAL A 21 12.07 5.79 -27.28
N SER A 22 12.33 7.02 -27.70
CA SER A 22 13.64 7.67 -27.62
C SER A 22 13.70 8.62 -26.44
N ALA A 23 14.72 8.49 -25.60
CA ALA A 23 15.00 9.41 -24.51
C ALA A 23 15.89 10.56 -25.01
N GLU A 24 15.33 11.78 -25.11
CA GLU A 24 16.08 12.96 -25.60
C GLU A 24 17.30 13.31 -24.70
N ILE A 25 17.20 13.05 -23.39
CA ILE A 25 18.27 13.37 -22.42
C ILE A 25 19.49 12.45 -22.58
N THR A 26 19.28 11.17 -22.92
CA THR A 26 20.36 10.18 -23.00
C THR A 26 20.67 9.75 -24.43
N GLY A 27 19.87 10.17 -25.42
CA GLY A 27 19.97 9.74 -26.82
C GLY A 27 19.64 8.26 -27.06
N HIS A 28 19.20 7.53 -26.03
CA HIS A 28 18.94 6.10 -26.12
C HIS A 28 17.55 5.82 -26.68
N THR A 29 17.47 4.79 -27.53
CA THR A 29 16.21 4.33 -28.11
C THR A 29 15.87 2.95 -27.57
N TYR A 30 14.66 2.81 -27.04
CA TYR A 30 14.14 1.56 -26.49
C TYR A 30 13.01 1.03 -27.38
N ARG A 31 13.01 -0.28 -27.63
CA ARG A 31 11.98 -1.01 -28.36
C ARG A 31 11.19 -1.89 -27.40
N PHE A 32 9.87 -1.83 -27.47
CA PHE A 32 8.97 -2.60 -26.62
C PHE A 32 8.11 -3.50 -27.51
N PRO A 33 8.08 -4.83 -27.28
CA PRO A 33 7.17 -5.71 -28.01
C PRO A 33 5.71 -5.41 -27.60
N CYS A 34 4.89 -4.99 -28.56
CA CYS A 34 3.49 -4.63 -28.33
C CYS A 34 2.53 -5.76 -28.72
N GLY A 35 2.96 -7.03 -28.58
CA GLY A 35 2.31 -8.24 -29.11
C GLY A 35 0.90 -8.56 -28.60
N ARG A 36 0.22 -7.61 -27.93
CA ARG A 36 -1.11 -7.70 -27.35
C ARG A 36 -1.78 -6.32 -27.33
N TRP A 37 -3.08 -6.28 -27.57
CA TRP A 37 -3.84 -5.04 -27.67
C TRP A 37 -4.20 -4.53 -26.28
N LEU A 38 -3.97 -3.24 -26.01
CA LEU A 38 -4.45 -2.55 -24.80
C LEU A 38 -5.80 -1.93 -25.13
N GLY A 39 -6.85 -2.35 -24.44
CA GLY A 39 -8.18 -1.82 -24.70
C GLY A 39 -9.27 -2.57 -23.97
N LYS A 40 -10.34 -1.86 -23.66
CA LYS A 40 -11.52 -2.42 -23.01
C LYS A 40 -12.20 -3.40 -23.98
N GLY A 41 -12.20 -4.68 -23.65
CA GLY A 41 -12.84 -5.74 -24.45
C GLY A 41 -11.96 -6.37 -25.53
N VAL A 42 -10.64 -6.17 -25.49
CA VAL A 42 -9.67 -6.81 -26.40
C VAL A 42 -8.58 -7.53 -25.58
N ASP A 43 -8.13 -8.70 -26.06
CA ASP A 43 -7.20 -9.61 -25.38
C ASP A 43 -7.60 -9.90 -23.91
N ASP A 44 -6.92 -9.30 -22.93
CA ASP A 44 -7.18 -9.45 -21.49
C ASP A 44 -7.93 -8.27 -20.84
N GLY A 45 -8.30 -7.25 -21.63
CA GLY A 45 -9.02 -6.08 -21.15
C GLY A 45 -8.18 -5.08 -20.35
N SER A 46 -6.85 -5.22 -20.32
CA SER A 46 -5.96 -4.31 -19.59
C SER A 46 -5.79 -2.96 -20.32
N LEU A 47 -5.83 -1.87 -19.57
CA LEU A 47 -5.58 -0.51 -20.07
C LEU A 47 -4.15 -0.04 -19.82
N GLU A 48 -3.38 -0.79 -19.04
CA GLU A 48 -1.98 -0.50 -18.72
C GLU A 48 -1.15 -1.79 -18.72
N ARG A 49 0.13 -1.69 -19.07
CA ARG A 49 1.05 -2.83 -18.99
C ARG A 49 2.49 -2.34 -18.82
N VAL A 50 3.20 -2.99 -17.91
CA VAL A 50 4.66 -2.83 -17.79
C VAL A 50 5.32 -3.68 -18.86
N LEU A 51 6.05 -3.03 -19.76
CA LEU A 51 6.84 -3.69 -20.80
C LEU A 51 8.33 -3.50 -20.49
N VAL A 52 9.11 -4.56 -20.72
CA VAL A 52 10.57 -4.48 -20.65
C VAL A 52 11.07 -3.96 -22.00
N GLY A 53 11.76 -2.82 -22.00
CA GLY A 53 12.31 -2.22 -23.21
C GLY A 53 13.68 -2.79 -23.56
N GLU A 54 13.87 -3.17 -24.82
CA GLU A 54 15.16 -3.56 -25.38
C GLU A 54 15.89 -2.32 -25.90
N LEU A 55 17.11 -2.08 -25.44
CA LEU A 55 17.94 -0.97 -25.91
C LEU A 55 18.39 -1.24 -27.35
N THR A 56 18.01 -0.36 -28.27
CA THR A 56 18.41 -0.45 -29.67
C THR A 56 19.78 0.21 -29.84
N THR A 57 20.81 -0.60 -30.07
CA THR A 57 22.12 -0.10 -30.50
C THR A 57 22.10 0.16 -32.00
N PRO A 58 22.60 1.30 -32.52
CA PRO A 58 22.75 1.50 -33.95
C PRO A 58 23.85 0.57 -34.46
N SER A 59 23.46 -0.61 -34.93
CA SER A 59 24.32 -1.48 -35.71
C SER A 59 23.51 -1.91 -36.92
N ALA A 60 24.07 -1.60 -38.09
CA ALA A 60 23.50 -1.90 -39.38
C ALA A 60 23.22 -3.39 -39.49
N GLU A 61 21.99 -3.74 -39.89
CA GLU A 61 21.69 -4.49 -41.10
C GLU A 61 20.22 -4.95 -41.10
N ASN A 62 19.57 -4.71 -42.24
CA ASN A 62 18.27 -5.27 -42.60
C ASN A 62 18.36 -6.80 -42.60
N GLU A 63 17.39 -7.49 -42.01
CA GLU A 63 16.92 -8.77 -42.56
C GLU A 63 15.46 -9.03 -42.15
N ASP A 64 14.59 -8.91 -43.16
CA ASP A 64 13.26 -9.47 -43.18
C ASP A 64 13.29 -10.98 -42.95
N ARG A 65 12.67 -11.47 -41.86
CA ARG A 65 12.31 -12.89 -41.73
C ARG A 65 10.86 -13.03 -41.26
N PRO A 66 9.95 -13.55 -42.11
CA PRO A 66 8.59 -13.85 -41.69
C PRO A 66 8.50 -15.21 -40.96
N CYS A 67 7.62 -15.24 -39.95
CA CYS A 67 6.88 -16.38 -39.39
C CYS A 67 7.65 -17.62 -38.88
N ARG A 68 7.49 -17.90 -37.58
CA ARG A 68 6.97 -19.19 -37.06
C ARG A 68 6.64 -19.10 -35.56
N THR A 69 5.39 -19.32 -35.23
CA THR A 69 4.91 -19.62 -33.87
C THR A 69 5.40 -21.01 -33.45
N PRO A 70 5.98 -21.19 -32.24
CA PRO A 70 6.11 -22.52 -31.64
C PRO A 70 4.72 -22.99 -31.13
N PRO A 71 4.40 -24.29 -31.18
CA PRO A 71 3.09 -24.80 -30.79
C PRO A 71 2.92 -24.79 -29.26
N MET A 72 1.66 -24.66 -28.82
CA MET A 72 1.23 -24.78 -27.42
C MET A 72 1.72 -26.08 -26.79
N GLN A 73 2.55 -25.96 -25.77
CA GLN A 73 2.83 -27.05 -24.84
C GLN A 73 1.95 -26.85 -23.59
N GLN A 74 1.02 -27.79 -23.38
CA GLN A 74 0.26 -27.93 -22.13
C GLN A 74 1.10 -28.70 -21.10
N SER A 75 1.05 -28.27 -19.84
CA SER A 75 1.56 -28.99 -18.66
C SER A 75 0.88 -28.40 -17.39
N PRO A 76 0.74 -29.15 -16.28
CA PRO A 76 -0.49 -29.87 -15.92
C PRO A 76 -1.33 -29.15 -14.86
N GLY A 77 -2.62 -29.51 -14.82
CA GLY A 77 -3.63 -28.86 -13.99
C GLY A 77 -3.43 -28.99 -12.48
N MET A 78 -3.40 -27.83 -11.81
CA MET A 78 -3.93 -27.71 -10.46
C MET A 78 -5.27 -27.01 -10.58
N MET A 79 -6.35 -27.73 -10.27
CA MET A 79 -7.71 -27.21 -10.23
C MET A 79 -7.78 -25.91 -9.41
N ARG A 80 -7.92 -24.76 -10.08
CA ARG A 80 -8.57 -23.60 -9.48
C ARG A 80 -9.98 -23.53 -10.07
N ARG A 81 -10.99 -23.74 -9.24
CA ARG A 81 -12.37 -23.37 -9.55
C ARG A 81 -12.37 -21.91 -9.98
N PHE A 82 -12.63 -21.66 -11.26
CA PHE A 82 -12.94 -20.33 -11.75
C PHE A 82 -14.32 -19.95 -11.19
N VAL A 83 -14.35 -18.93 -10.35
CA VAL A 83 -15.51 -18.05 -10.26
C VAL A 83 -15.16 -16.81 -11.06
N THR A 84 -15.91 -16.58 -12.12
CA THR A 84 -15.85 -15.40 -12.99
C THR A 84 -16.16 -14.17 -12.15
N ILE A 85 -15.16 -13.33 -11.87
CA ILE A 85 -15.36 -12.03 -11.20
C ILE A 85 -14.92 -10.92 -12.16
N SER A 86 -15.83 -9.99 -12.42
CA SER A 86 -15.62 -8.78 -13.22
C SER A 86 -14.49 -7.90 -12.62
N PRO A 87 -13.77 -7.10 -13.42
CA PRO A 87 -12.51 -6.47 -12.99
C PRO A 87 -12.66 -5.25 -12.06
N ASN A 88 -13.85 -4.97 -11.50
CA ASN A 88 -14.13 -3.69 -10.86
C ASN A 88 -14.63 -3.74 -9.41
N SER A 89 -14.40 -4.85 -8.71
CA SER A 89 -14.48 -4.88 -7.25
C SER A 89 -13.36 -5.77 -6.73
N LYS A 90 -12.32 -5.16 -6.13
CA LYS A 90 -11.50 -5.91 -5.17
C LYS A 90 -12.50 -6.51 -4.17
N PRO A 91 -12.53 -7.85 -3.97
CA PRO A 91 -13.49 -8.45 -3.06
C PRO A 91 -13.32 -7.82 -1.68
N LYS A 92 -14.38 -7.20 -1.16
CA LYS A 92 -14.38 -6.62 0.18
C LYS A 92 -14.13 -7.76 1.17
N LEU A 93 -12.95 -7.75 1.79
CA LEU A 93 -12.53 -8.82 2.70
C LEU A 93 -13.46 -8.84 3.93
N ASN A 94 -13.77 -10.04 4.41
CA ASN A 94 -14.45 -10.19 5.69
C ASN A 94 -13.46 -10.05 6.86
N THR A 95 -13.99 -9.95 8.09
CA THR A 95 -13.17 -9.78 9.30
C THR A 95 -12.16 -10.90 9.51
N GLY A 96 -12.51 -12.15 9.22
CA GLY A 96 -11.61 -13.30 9.34
C GLY A 96 -10.41 -13.21 8.38
N GLN A 97 -10.67 -12.87 7.11
CA GLN A 97 -9.62 -12.69 6.11
C GLN A 97 -8.68 -11.53 6.45
N ILE A 98 -9.22 -10.44 7.02
CA ILE A 98 -8.41 -9.31 7.47
C ILE A 98 -7.52 -9.71 8.65
N GLN A 99 -8.06 -10.44 9.63
CA GLN A 99 -7.27 -10.94 10.76
C GLN A 99 -6.17 -11.91 10.32
N GLU A 100 -6.49 -12.82 9.40
CA GLU A 100 -5.52 -13.74 8.80
C GLU A 100 -4.41 -12.96 8.09
N GLY A 101 -4.76 -11.98 7.23
CA GLY A 101 -3.78 -11.15 6.53
C GLY A 101 -2.86 -10.37 7.46
N VAL A 102 -3.38 -9.83 8.58
CA VAL A 102 -2.52 -9.20 9.60
C VAL A 102 -1.60 -10.24 10.27
N GLY A 103 -2.15 -11.40 10.63
CA GLY A 103 -1.37 -12.50 11.22
C GLY A 103 -0.24 -12.97 10.30
N GLU A 104 -0.51 -13.11 9.00
CA GLU A 104 0.47 -13.51 8.00
C GLU A 104 1.57 -12.46 7.82
N ALA A 105 1.21 -11.18 7.72
CA ALA A 105 2.18 -10.09 7.61
C ALA A 105 3.13 -10.05 8.81
N ILE A 106 2.58 -10.19 10.02
CA ILE A 106 3.35 -10.20 11.27
C ILE A 106 4.22 -11.45 11.36
N ASN A 107 3.69 -12.62 11.03
CA ASN A 107 4.45 -13.86 10.97
C ASN A 107 5.60 -13.78 9.94
N GLY A 108 5.40 -13.08 8.82
CA GLY A 108 6.46 -12.79 7.85
C GLY A 108 7.62 -12.01 8.46
N ILE A 109 7.31 -10.96 9.23
CA ILE A 109 8.32 -10.16 9.96
C ILE A 109 9.01 -11.01 11.03
N VAL A 110 8.25 -11.75 11.84
CA VAL A 110 8.80 -12.65 12.87
C VAL A 110 9.77 -13.66 12.26
N LYS A 111 9.38 -14.32 11.16
CA LYS A 111 10.23 -15.28 10.44
C LYS A 111 11.49 -14.62 9.89
N HIS A 112 11.42 -13.38 9.44
CA HIS A 112 12.61 -12.64 8.99
C HIS A 112 13.64 -12.50 10.12
N PHE A 113 13.23 -12.17 11.34
CA PHE A 113 14.16 -12.03 12.46
C PHE A 113 14.73 -13.36 12.96
N HIS A 114 14.01 -14.46 12.78
CA HIS A 114 14.50 -15.80 13.10
C HIS A 114 15.49 -16.36 12.05
N LYS A 115 15.54 -15.78 10.85
CA LYS A 115 16.52 -16.19 9.82
C LYS A 115 17.91 -15.61 10.10
N PRO A 116 18.99 -16.34 9.74
CA PRO A 116 20.35 -15.80 9.72
C PRO A 116 20.41 -14.53 8.87
N GLU A 117 21.20 -13.53 9.29
CA GLU A 117 21.27 -12.22 8.63
C GLU A 117 21.56 -12.29 7.13
N LYS A 118 22.40 -13.24 6.71
CA LYS A 118 22.78 -13.46 5.30
C LYS A 118 21.63 -13.96 4.41
N GLU A 119 20.56 -14.49 5.00
CA GLU A 119 19.40 -15.06 4.31
C GLU A 119 18.16 -14.17 4.42
N ARG A 120 18.29 -13.02 5.09
CA ARG A 120 17.18 -12.09 5.30
C ARG A 120 16.84 -11.38 3.99
N GLY A 121 15.58 -11.48 3.58
CA GLY A 121 15.01 -10.63 2.54
C GLY A 121 14.79 -9.20 3.05
N SER A 122 14.34 -8.28 2.20
CA SER A 122 14.13 -6.89 2.61
C SER A 122 12.94 -6.72 3.58
N LEU A 123 13.17 -6.07 4.73
CA LEU A 123 12.10 -5.64 5.64
C LEU A 123 11.13 -4.66 4.97
N ALA A 124 11.60 -3.84 4.03
CA ALA A 124 10.75 -2.90 3.32
C ALA A 124 9.66 -3.62 2.52
N VAL A 125 9.95 -4.81 1.97
CA VAL A 125 8.95 -5.65 1.29
C VAL A 125 7.94 -6.23 2.28
N LEU A 126 8.38 -6.65 3.47
CA LEU A 126 7.47 -7.19 4.50
C LEU A 126 6.56 -6.11 5.10
N LEU A 127 7.03 -4.88 5.19
CA LEU A 127 6.25 -3.75 5.69
C LEU A 127 5.33 -3.16 4.61
N CYS A 128 5.89 -2.82 3.45
CA CYS A 128 5.22 -1.99 2.42
C CYS A 128 4.90 -2.75 1.13
N GLY A 129 5.32 -4.00 0.99
CA GLY A 129 5.06 -4.82 -0.19
C GLY A 129 3.62 -5.30 -0.28
N GLU A 130 3.33 -6.07 -1.33
CA GLU A 130 2.02 -6.70 -1.51
C GLU A 130 1.72 -7.65 -0.33
N PHE A 131 0.54 -7.50 0.27
CA PHE A 131 0.14 -8.21 1.49
C PHE A 131 1.06 -7.97 2.70
N GLY A 132 1.87 -6.91 2.67
CA GLY A 132 2.70 -6.49 3.80
C GLY A 132 1.89 -5.87 4.94
N LEU A 133 2.57 -5.52 6.02
CA LEU A 133 1.93 -4.98 7.24
C LEU A 133 1.10 -3.72 6.97
N VAL A 134 1.60 -2.81 6.14
CA VAL A 134 0.90 -1.56 5.77
C VAL A 134 -0.42 -1.89 5.10
N TRP A 135 -0.41 -2.80 4.12
CA TRP A 135 -1.61 -3.22 3.42
C TRP A 135 -2.59 -3.91 4.36
N ALA A 136 -2.12 -4.81 5.24
CA ALA A 136 -2.98 -5.52 6.17
C ALA A 136 -3.69 -4.57 7.16
N LEU A 137 -2.96 -3.60 7.71
CA LEU A 137 -3.55 -2.56 8.56
C LEU A 137 -4.44 -1.60 7.80
N GLU A 138 -4.14 -1.32 6.53
CA GLU A 138 -5.06 -0.57 5.65
C GLU A 138 -6.43 -1.27 5.58
N GLN A 139 -6.46 -2.59 5.38
CA GLN A 139 -7.72 -3.35 5.33
C GLN A 139 -8.49 -3.29 6.67
N VAL A 140 -7.78 -3.29 7.80
CA VAL A 140 -8.37 -3.06 9.13
C VAL A 140 -9.10 -1.72 9.18
N PHE A 141 -8.42 -0.63 8.79
CA PHE A 141 -9.00 0.71 8.84
C PHE A 141 -10.02 0.97 7.74
N LEU A 142 -10.03 0.24 6.62
CA LEU A 142 -11.06 0.38 5.60
C LEU A 142 -12.32 -0.45 5.91
N HIS A 143 -12.24 -1.43 6.81
CA HIS A 143 -13.38 -2.27 7.15
C HIS A 143 -14.47 -1.49 7.91
N GLY A 144 -15.61 -1.32 7.26
CA GLY A 144 -16.75 -0.57 7.81
C GLY A 144 -16.53 0.95 7.78
N PHE A 145 -15.62 1.45 6.96
CA PHE A 145 -15.47 2.89 6.77
C PHE A 145 -16.71 3.48 6.09
N LYS A 146 -17.27 4.57 6.63
CA LYS A 146 -18.44 5.24 6.04
C LYS A 146 -18.05 5.97 4.77
N SER A 147 -18.63 5.58 3.65
CA SER A 147 -18.51 6.33 2.40
C SER A 147 -19.42 7.57 2.45
N PRO A 148 -18.92 8.79 2.16
CA PRO A 148 -19.81 9.94 2.04
C PRO A 148 -20.77 9.75 0.87
N ARG A 149 -21.98 10.28 1.04
CA ARG A 149 -23.07 10.18 0.05
C ARG A 149 -22.79 10.91 -1.28
N LEU A 150 -21.71 11.69 -1.37
CA LEU A 150 -21.33 12.48 -2.55
C LEU A 150 -19.83 12.31 -2.79
N PHE A 151 -19.45 11.82 -3.98
CA PHE A 151 -18.15 11.71 -4.71
C PHE A 151 -16.81 12.11 -4.04
N LYS A 152 -16.71 12.14 -2.72
CA LYS A 152 -15.52 12.51 -1.97
C LYS A 152 -14.84 11.23 -1.53
N ASN A 153 -13.62 11.02 -1.99
CA ASN A 153 -12.78 9.97 -1.46
C ASN A 153 -12.44 10.32 -0.01
N VAL A 154 -12.70 9.40 0.91
CA VAL A 154 -12.23 9.52 2.29
C VAL A 154 -11.07 8.56 2.46
N PHE A 155 -9.99 9.10 2.99
CA PHE A 155 -8.78 8.35 3.24
C PHE A 155 -8.69 8.05 4.73
N ILE A 156 -7.96 6.99 5.09
CA ILE A 156 -7.65 6.68 6.49
C ILE A 156 -6.98 7.89 7.16
N TRP A 157 -6.13 8.61 6.42
CA TRP A 157 -5.48 9.82 6.92
C TRP A 157 -6.46 10.93 7.34
N ASP A 158 -7.63 11.06 6.69
CA ASP A 158 -8.66 12.02 7.11
C ASP A 158 -9.23 11.67 8.50
N PHE A 159 -9.40 10.37 8.77
CA PHE A 159 -9.81 9.89 10.09
C PHE A 159 -8.74 10.18 11.14
N LEU A 160 -7.47 9.91 10.83
CA LEU A 160 -6.35 10.14 11.74
C LEU A 160 -6.17 11.63 12.07
N GLU A 161 -6.31 12.54 11.09
CA GLU A 161 -6.25 13.99 11.32
C GLU A 161 -7.39 14.47 12.22
N LYS A 162 -8.61 13.95 12.03
CA LYS A 162 -9.74 14.26 12.93
C LYS A 162 -9.53 13.70 14.34
N ALA A 163 -8.99 12.49 14.46
CA ALA A 163 -8.66 11.88 15.74
C ALA A 163 -7.58 12.70 16.47
N GLN A 164 -6.53 13.14 15.76
CA GLN A 164 -5.50 14.03 16.29
C GLN A 164 -6.11 15.35 16.80
N ALA A 165 -6.93 16.01 15.97
CA ALA A 165 -7.59 17.26 16.35
C ALA A 165 -8.49 17.09 17.59
N TYR A 166 -9.18 15.95 17.69
CA TYR A 166 -9.90 15.59 18.91
C TYR A 166 -8.93 15.49 20.09
N PHE A 167 -7.85 14.71 19.99
CA PHE A 167 -6.88 14.52 21.07
C PHE A 167 -6.20 15.81 21.55
N GLU A 168 -5.93 16.75 20.65
CA GLU A 168 -5.30 18.04 20.96
C GLU A 168 -6.30 19.11 21.44
N SER A 169 -7.62 18.83 21.41
CA SER A 169 -8.64 19.77 21.87
C SER A 169 -8.52 20.07 23.37
N PRO A 170 -8.58 21.35 23.79
CA PRO A 170 -8.43 21.76 25.19
C PRO A 170 -9.70 21.59 26.04
N GLU A 171 -10.72 20.87 25.56
CA GLU A 171 -11.95 20.66 26.33
C GLU A 171 -11.67 19.98 27.68
N PRO A 172 -12.41 20.34 28.75
CA PRO A 172 -12.24 19.76 30.08
C PRO A 172 -12.63 18.29 30.06
N ARG A 173 -11.68 17.43 29.71
CA ARG A 173 -11.81 15.98 29.83
C ARG A 173 -11.92 15.65 31.31
N GLU A 174 -12.88 14.79 31.64
CA GLU A 174 -13.04 14.29 33.00
C GLU A 174 -11.68 13.80 33.52
N LYS A 175 -11.33 14.22 34.74
CA LYS A 175 -10.03 14.05 35.39
C LYS A 175 -9.60 12.57 35.62
N SER A 176 -10.28 11.61 35.00
CA SER A 176 -10.06 10.16 35.18
C SER A 176 -9.16 9.52 34.11
N GLN A 177 -8.62 10.28 33.15
CA GLN A 177 -7.79 9.68 32.10
C GLN A 177 -6.40 9.31 32.63
N ASP A 178 -6.13 8.01 32.66
CA ASP A 178 -4.87 7.38 33.06
C ASP A 178 -3.63 8.06 32.45
N GLU A 179 -2.54 8.16 33.21
CA GLU A 179 -1.24 8.68 32.73
C GLU A 179 -0.73 7.92 31.48
N ASN A 180 -1.06 6.62 31.41
CA ASN A 180 -0.77 5.77 30.27
C ASN A 180 -1.52 6.23 29.00
N TRP A 181 -2.77 6.67 29.13
CA TRP A 181 -3.54 7.20 28.01
C TRP A 181 -2.95 8.52 27.49
N GLN A 182 -2.59 9.43 28.40
CA GLN A 182 -1.98 10.72 28.05
C GLN A 182 -0.67 10.53 27.29
N THR A 183 0.13 9.55 27.70
CA THR A 183 1.40 9.22 27.04
C THR A 183 1.15 8.70 25.61
N ARG A 184 0.22 7.75 25.43
CA ARG A 184 -0.16 7.26 24.09
C ARG A 184 -0.64 8.38 23.16
N VAL A 185 -1.43 9.32 23.70
CA VAL A 185 -1.90 10.49 22.94
C VAL A 185 -0.76 11.40 22.52
N ARG A 186 0.11 11.79 23.46
CA ARG A 186 1.27 12.65 23.16
C ARG A 186 2.16 12.03 22.09
N ASP A 187 2.42 10.73 22.21
CA ASP A 187 3.23 9.99 21.25
C ASP A 187 2.54 9.95 19.89
N PHE A 188 1.27 9.54 19.80
CA PHE A 188 0.52 9.55 18.53
C PHE A 188 0.54 10.93 17.84
N CYS A 189 0.23 11.99 18.58
CA CYS A 189 0.23 13.36 18.05
C CYS A 189 1.63 13.82 17.61
N ARG A 190 2.70 13.40 18.28
CA ARG A 190 4.08 13.69 17.87
C ARG A 190 4.39 13.11 16.48
N PHE A 191 4.03 11.86 16.23
CA PHE A 191 4.26 11.22 14.92
C PHE A 191 3.40 11.86 13.82
N MET A 192 2.12 12.12 14.11
CA MET A 192 1.23 12.81 13.18
C MET A 192 1.79 14.19 12.76
N ARG A 193 2.25 14.99 13.73
CA ARG A 193 2.90 16.29 13.45
C ARG A 193 4.16 16.13 12.61
N ALA A 194 5.04 15.21 12.97
CA ALA A 194 6.30 15.00 12.25
C ALA A 194 6.08 14.57 10.79
N ILE A 195 5.09 13.71 10.53
CA ILE A 195 4.72 13.29 9.16
C ILE A 195 4.10 14.45 8.39
N ASN A 196 3.22 15.23 9.02
CA ASN A 196 2.58 16.38 8.38
C ASN A 196 3.55 17.55 8.10
N SER A 197 4.59 17.71 8.92
CA SER A 197 5.65 18.71 8.71
C SER A 197 6.75 18.24 7.77
N SER A 198 6.67 17.01 7.24
CA SER A 198 7.70 16.49 6.34
C SER A 198 7.77 17.35 5.06
N PRO A 199 8.96 17.80 4.64
CA PRO A 199 9.12 18.63 3.43
C PRO A 199 8.82 17.85 2.15
N ARG A 200 8.71 16.52 2.23
CA ARG A 200 8.34 15.67 1.11
C ARG A 200 6.82 15.69 0.95
N SER A 201 6.34 16.16 -0.20
CA SER A 201 4.92 16.07 -0.56
C SER A 201 4.54 14.62 -0.80
N ILE A 202 4.09 13.93 0.25
CA ILE A 202 3.61 12.55 0.20
C ILE A 202 2.09 12.58 0.31
N GLY A 203 1.40 11.86 -0.59
CA GLY A 203 -0.05 11.71 -0.55
C GLY A 203 -0.55 11.03 0.73
N LYS A 204 -1.86 11.09 0.98
CA LYS A 204 -2.48 10.56 2.21
C LYS A 204 -2.17 9.08 2.47
N ASP A 205 -2.17 8.26 1.43
CA ASP A 205 -1.83 6.83 1.55
C ASP A 205 -0.36 6.64 1.95
N GLY A 206 0.55 7.43 1.36
CA GLY A 206 1.96 7.40 1.73
C GLY A 206 2.23 7.94 3.14
N LYS A 207 1.42 8.91 3.62
CA LYS A 207 1.47 9.34 5.03
C LYS A 207 1.02 8.23 5.97
N PHE A 208 -0.06 7.52 5.63
CA PHE A 208 -0.52 6.36 6.40
C PHE A 208 0.54 5.25 6.43
N GLN A 209 1.10 4.90 5.28
CA GLN A 209 2.22 3.96 5.17
C GLN A 209 3.38 4.38 6.08
N MET A 210 3.76 5.66 6.06
CA MET A 210 4.82 6.19 6.90
C MET A 210 4.54 6.01 8.39
N LEU A 211 3.32 6.35 8.81
CA LEU A 211 2.87 6.18 10.19
C LEU A 211 2.97 4.72 10.61
N VAL A 212 2.50 3.79 9.78
CA VAL A 212 2.58 2.35 10.07
C VAL A 212 4.04 1.90 10.20
N CYS A 213 4.93 2.28 9.28
CA CYS A 213 6.34 1.90 9.33
C CYS A 213 7.02 2.44 10.61
N LEU A 214 6.80 3.71 10.92
CA LEU A 214 7.36 4.35 12.11
C LEU A 214 6.80 3.76 13.40
N GLY A 215 5.51 3.46 13.44
CA GLY A 215 4.88 2.77 14.56
C GLY A 215 5.39 1.34 14.74
N ALA A 216 5.72 0.64 13.64
CA ALA A 216 6.32 -0.69 13.72
C ALA A 216 7.75 -0.60 14.29
N ARG A 217 8.56 0.32 13.79
CA ARG A 217 9.93 0.61 14.25
C ARG A 217 9.98 0.92 15.75
N ASP A 218 9.08 1.80 16.20
CA ASP A 218 9.09 2.34 17.58
C ASP A 218 8.12 1.59 18.50
N HIS A 219 7.60 0.45 18.04
CA HIS A 219 6.68 -0.42 18.79
C HIS A 219 5.42 0.27 19.32
N GLN A 220 4.86 1.20 18.56
CA GLN A 220 3.69 1.99 18.96
C GLN A 220 2.37 1.56 18.32
N LEU A 221 2.37 0.66 17.33
CA LEU A 221 1.15 0.31 16.58
C LEU A 221 0.01 -0.16 17.49
N HIS A 222 0.28 -1.08 18.41
CA HIS A 222 -0.74 -1.63 19.30
C HIS A 222 -1.32 -0.55 20.26
N HIS A 223 -0.49 0.37 20.73
CA HIS A 223 -0.93 1.53 21.52
C HIS A 223 -1.85 2.46 20.73
N TRP A 224 -1.52 2.72 19.46
CA TRP A 224 -2.33 3.58 18.60
C TRP A 224 -3.63 2.92 18.18
N ILE A 225 -3.63 1.61 17.89
CA ILE A 225 -4.87 0.87 17.61
C ILE A 225 -5.83 0.94 18.80
N ALA A 226 -5.35 0.70 20.03
CA ALA A 226 -6.16 0.84 21.23
C ALA A 226 -6.71 2.27 21.37
N LEU A 227 -5.84 3.27 21.20
CA LEU A 227 -6.21 4.67 21.31
C LEU A 227 -7.28 5.10 20.28
N LEU A 228 -7.16 4.63 19.04
CA LEU A 228 -8.08 4.97 17.95
C LEU A 228 -9.41 4.22 18.06
N ALA A 229 -9.41 2.97 18.54
CA ALA A 229 -10.65 2.21 18.77
C ALA A 229 -11.55 2.92 19.82
N ASP A 230 -10.94 3.47 20.87
CA ASP A 230 -11.66 4.20 21.93
C ASP A 230 -11.95 5.68 21.55
N CYS A 231 -11.53 6.14 20.38
CA CYS A 231 -11.72 7.52 19.94
C CYS A 231 -13.18 7.78 19.54
N PRO A 232 -13.85 8.83 20.05
CA PRO A 232 -15.23 9.16 19.66
C PRO A 232 -15.41 9.45 18.16
N ILE A 233 -14.34 9.86 17.47
CA ILE A 233 -14.34 10.07 16.01
C ILE A 233 -14.63 8.76 15.27
N THR A 234 -14.25 7.61 15.84
CA THR A 234 -14.50 6.29 15.26
C THR A 234 -15.99 6.04 15.07
N ALA A 235 -16.84 6.38 16.04
CA ALA A 235 -18.29 6.24 15.91
C ALA A 235 -18.88 7.11 14.77
N GLN A 236 -18.26 8.27 14.51
CA GLN A 236 -18.71 9.20 13.46
C GLN A 236 -18.34 8.71 12.06
N MET A 237 -17.16 8.11 11.90
CA MET A 237 -16.57 7.77 10.60
C MET A 237 -16.70 6.30 10.19
N TYR A 238 -17.10 5.43 11.12
CA TYR A 238 -17.26 4.01 10.87
C TYR A 238 -18.70 3.54 11.11
N GLU A 239 -19.09 2.52 10.35
CA GLU A 239 -20.33 1.75 10.52
C GLU A 239 -20.26 0.88 11.78
N GLU A 240 -21.42 0.46 12.29
CA GLU A 240 -21.48 -0.36 13.52
C GLU A 240 -20.73 -1.68 13.42
N PHE A 241 -20.70 -2.31 12.24
CA PHE A 241 -19.99 -3.57 11.99
C PHE A 241 -18.48 -3.40 11.71
N ALA A 242 -17.94 -2.18 11.84
CA ALA A 242 -16.53 -1.93 11.55
C ALA A 242 -15.60 -2.69 12.49
N LEU A 243 -14.47 -3.16 11.96
CA LEU A 243 -13.57 -4.03 12.73
C LEU A 243 -13.00 -3.27 13.93
N ILE A 244 -12.64 -2.00 13.71
CA ILE A 244 -12.05 -1.12 14.72
C ILE A 244 -13.02 -0.79 15.87
N LYS A 245 -14.32 -1.08 15.73
CA LYS A 245 -15.33 -0.92 16.80
C LYS A 245 -15.54 -2.20 17.62
N GLU A 246 -15.17 -3.36 17.08
CA GLU A 246 -15.38 -4.65 17.74
C GLU A 246 -14.25 -4.96 18.73
N HIS A 247 -14.53 -4.79 20.02
CA HIS A 247 -13.53 -4.94 21.08
C HIS A 247 -12.77 -6.28 21.05
N THR A 248 -13.43 -7.39 20.73
CA THR A 248 -12.78 -8.71 20.66
C THR A 248 -11.78 -8.79 19.50
N LEU A 249 -12.11 -8.22 18.34
CA LEU A 249 -11.27 -8.18 17.16
C LEU A 249 -10.10 -7.21 17.37
N VAL A 250 -10.36 -6.04 17.95
CA VAL A 250 -9.34 -5.04 18.31
C VAL A 250 -8.35 -5.62 19.32
N ASN A 251 -8.82 -6.29 20.37
CA ASN A 251 -7.92 -6.92 21.35
C ASN A 251 -7.06 -8.03 20.73
N SER A 252 -7.65 -8.81 19.82
CA SER A 252 -6.89 -9.83 19.07
C SER A 252 -5.81 -9.18 18.20
N LEU A 253 -6.15 -8.09 17.50
CA LEU A 253 -5.22 -7.31 16.69
C LEU A 253 -4.07 -6.72 17.53
N ILE A 254 -4.39 -6.13 18.69
CA ILE A 254 -3.40 -5.59 19.65
C ILE A 254 -2.40 -6.67 20.05
N ARG A 255 -2.89 -7.86 20.45
CA ARG A 255 -2.03 -8.99 20.85
C ARG A 255 -1.11 -9.44 19.73
N VAL A 256 -1.61 -9.52 18.49
CA VAL A 256 -0.79 -9.89 17.33
C VAL A 256 0.27 -8.82 17.07
N LEU A 257 -0.08 -7.53 17.13
CA LEU A 257 0.88 -6.43 16.95
C LEU A 257 1.93 -6.36 18.07
N GLN A 258 1.59 -6.76 19.29
CA GLN A 258 2.54 -6.82 20.41
C GLN A 258 3.68 -7.82 20.17
N THR A 259 3.50 -8.83 19.32
CA THR A 259 4.59 -9.75 18.96
C THR A 259 5.76 -9.04 18.28
N LEU A 260 5.55 -7.85 17.70
CA LEU A 260 6.63 -7.06 17.10
C LEU A 260 7.54 -6.38 18.13
N GLN A 261 7.14 -6.28 19.39
CA GLN A 261 7.90 -5.58 20.44
C GLN A 261 9.26 -6.23 20.71
N GLU A 262 9.41 -7.52 20.41
CA GLU A 262 10.64 -8.26 20.61
C GLU A 262 11.68 -8.00 19.49
N PHE A 263 11.29 -7.34 18.40
CA PHE A 263 12.11 -7.22 17.21
C PHE A 263 12.49 -5.77 16.89
N ASN A 264 13.79 -5.53 16.71
CA ASN A 264 14.29 -4.22 16.30
C ASN A 264 14.13 -4.02 14.79
N ILE A 265 12.99 -3.46 14.38
CA ILE A 265 12.69 -3.15 12.99
C ILE A 265 13.48 -1.93 12.56
N THR A 266 14.39 -2.08 11.60
CA THR A 266 15.13 -0.96 11.01
C THR A 266 14.50 -0.52 9.70
N LEU A 267 14.22 0.78 9.55
CA LEU A 267 13.67 1.34 8.32
C LEU A 267 14.79 1.91 7.43
N GLU A 268 14.66 1.70 6.11
CA GLU A 268 15.56 2.29 5.14
C GLU A 268 15.47 3.83 5.16
N ALA A 269 16.60 4.51 4.93
CA ALA A 269 16.65 5.97 4.88
C ALA A 269 15.70 6.55 3.82
N SER A 270 15.44 5.83 2.73
CA SER A 270 14.50 6.18 1.67
C SER A 270 13.06 6.42 2.17
N LEU A 271 12.66 5.68 3.21
CA LEU A 271 11.37 5.81 3.89
C LEU A 271 11.40 6.98 4.87
N VAL A 272 12.38 7.03 5.78
CA VAL A 272 12.38 8.00 6.89
C VAL A 272 12.99 9.37 6.59
N LYS A 273 13.52 9.60 5.38
CA LYS A 273 14.20 10.86 5.02
C LYS A 273 13.29 12.07 5.24
N GLY A 274 13.74 13.00 6.09
CA GLY A 274 13.08 14.28 6.33
C GLY A 274 12.06 14.28 7.47
N ILE A 275 11.93 13.18 8.21
CA ILE A 275 11.06 13.11 9.38
C ILE A 275 11.90 13.25 10.65
N GLY A 276 11.69 14.33 11.41
CA GLY A 276 12.36 14.58 12.68
C GLY A 276 11.57 13.98 13.85
N ILE A 277 11.76 12.69 14.13
CA ILE A 277 11.21 12.02 15.33
C ILE A 277 12.34 11.42 16.15
#